data_AF-A0A2Z5ZJH4-F1
#
_entry.id   AF-A0A2Z5ZJH4-F1
#
_cell.length_a   1.000
_cell.length_b   1.000
_cell.length_c   1.000
_cell.angle_alpha   90.00
_cell.angle_beta   90.00
_cell.angle_gamma   90.00
#
_symmetry.space_group_name_H-M   'P 1'
#
loop_
_entity.id
_entity.type
_entity.pdbx_description
1 polymer ?
#
loop_
_entity_poly.entity_id
_entity_poly.type
_entity_poly.pdbx_seq_one_letter_code
_entity_poly.pdbx_strand_id
1 'polypeptide(L)'
;MRDVQKTVLSQYSCAPTLNALIEAWNQTLDPTRLIETWFTNIWNLDTAQGYGLDVWGRIVGVERVLTLSTDSFFGFAEPQDLTLQPFNAAPWYSGTQTTSNYRLSDDAFRQLINAKALANITDGSITSLNAILMTLFAGQGDVWVADTGTMTLTYTFNFAPSAVQVSLIQSSGVLMRPAGVRVIYAIKPQT
;
A
#
# COMPACT_ATOMS: atom_id res chain seq x y z
N MET A 1 -17.83 -23.69 19.99
CA MET A 1 -19.20 -23.13 20.01
C MET A 1 -19.33 -22.18 21.20
N ARG A 2 -19.95 -21.01 21.00
CA ARG A 2 -20.25 -20.08 22.10
C ARG A 2 -21.52 -20.52 22.82
N ASP A 3 -21.51 -20.51 24.16
CA ASP A 3 -22.65 -20.83 25.04
C ASP A 3 -23.32 -22.20 24.81
N VAL A 4 -22.55 -23.29 24.80
CA VAL A 4 -23.08 -24.65 24.58
C VAL A 4 -24.15 -25.07 25.58
N GLN A 5 -24.15 -24.50 26.79
CA GLN A 5 -25.20 -24.80 27.77
C GLN A 5 -26.61 -24.39 27.30
N LYS A 6 -26.74 -23.42 26.39
CA LYS A 6 -28.04 -23.03 25.82
C LYS A 6 -28.63 -24.12 24.91
N THR A 7 -27.82 -25.04 24.40
CA THR A 7 -28.30 -26.15 23.56
C THR A 7 -28.68 -27.39 24.37
N VAL A 8 -28.43 -27.40 25.69
CA VAL A 8 -28.76 -28.50 26.59
C VAL A 8 -30.17 -28.31 27.14
N LEU A 9 -31.03 -29.33 26.97
CA LEU A 9 -32.36 -29.35 27.57
C LEU A 9 -32.26 -29.32 29.11
N SER A 10 -33.15 -28.56 29.76
CA SER A 10 -33.13 -28.35 31.21
C SER A 10 -33.10 -29.64 32.04
N GLN A 11 -33.76 -30.71 31.57
CA GLN A 11 -33.78 -32.02 32.24
C GLN A 11 -32.40 -32.71 32.32
N TYR A 12 -31.45 -32.33 31.45
CA TYR A 12 -30.09 -32.86 31.45
C TYR A 12 -29.05 -31.89 32.00
N SER A 13 -29.48 -30.72 32.50
CA SER A 13 -28.57 -29.70 33.06
C SER A 13 -27.68 -30.24 34.19
N CYS A 14 -28.18 -31.18 35.00
CA CYS A 14 -27.46 -31.79 36.11
C CYS A 14 -26.72 -33.09 35.77
N ALA A 15 -26.64 -33.51 34.50
CA ALA A 15 -25.98 -34.77 34.11
C ALA A 15 -24.47 -34.57 33.88
N PRO A 16 -23.58 -34.95 34.83
CA PRO A 16 -22.17 -34.59 34.80
C PRO A 16 -21.40 -35.23 33.64
N THR A 17 -21.70 -36.50 33.31
CA THR A 17 -21.03 -37.23 32.23
C THR A 17 -21.39 -36.70 30.85
N LEU A 18 -22.67 -36.39 30.62
CA LEU A 18 -23.14 -35.81 29.36
C LEU A 18 -22.53 -34.42 29.13
N ASN A 19 -22.57 -33.55 30.14
CA ASN A 19 -21.99 -32.21 30.06
C ASN A 19 -20.48 -32.27 29.84
N ALA A 20 -19.76 -33.21 30.48
CA ALA A 20 -18.33 -33.40 30.28
C ALA A 20 -17.99 -33.84 28.85
N LEU A 21 -18.78 -34.75 28.26
CA LEU A 21 -18.63 -35.14 26.86
C LEU A 21 -18.85 -33.95 25.93
N ILE A 22 -19.97 -33.24 26.09
CA ILE A 22 -20.32 -32.08 25.27
C ILE A 22 -19.24 -31.00 25.32
N GLU A 23 -18.70 -30.71 26.52
CA GLU A 23 -17.62 -29.73 26.69
C GLU A 23 -16.32 -30.20 26.01
N ALA A 24 -15.97 -31.48 26.11
CA ALA A 24 -14.81 -32.03 25.41
C ALA A 24 -14.94 -31.93 23.88
N TRP A 25 -16.13 -32.23 23.34
CA TRP A 25 -16.43 -32.04 21.92
C TRP A 25 -16.40 -30.56 21.52
N ASN A 26 -16.90 -29.67 22.38
CA ASN A 26 -16.86 -28.24 22.13
C ASN A 26 -15.42 -27.73 22.02
N GLN A 27 -14.55 -28.11 22.94
CA GLN A 27 -13.15 -27.69 22.96
C GLN A 27 -12.35 -28.23 21.77
N THR A 28 -12.61 -29.47 21.35
CA THR A 28 -11.92 -30.10 20.21
C THR A 28 -12.35 -29.50 18.87
N LEU A 29 -13.60 -29.03 18.77
CA LEU A 29 -14.16 -28.44 17.55
C LEU A 29 -14.18 -26.91 17.56
N ASP A 30 -13.69 -26.24 18.59
CA ASP A 30 -13.82 -24.78 18.70
C ASP A 30 -12.88 -24.04 17.71
N PRO A 31 -13.43 -23.36 16.68
CA PRO A 31 -12.58 -22.67 15.70
C PRO A 31 -12.21 -21.26 16.17
N THR A 32 -12.67 -20.81 17.35
CA THR A 32 -12.56 -19.41 17.80
C THR A 32 -11.13 -18.89 17.70
N ARG A 33 -10.15 -19.65 18.22
CA ARG A 33 -8.73 -19.29 18.15
C ARG A 33 -8.21 -19.19 16.72
N LEU A 34 -8.65 -20.08 15.84
CA LEU A 34 -8.25 -20.05 14.42
C LEU A 34 -8.84 -18.83 13.73
N ILE A 35 -10.09 -18.48 14.00
CA ILE A 35 -10.76 -17.29 13.46
C ILE A 35 -10.09 -16.02 13.96
N GLU A 36 -9.75 -15.93 15.24
CA GLU A 36 -9.01 -14.79 15.81
C GLU A 36 -7.63 -14.66 15.18
N THR A 37 -6.89 -15.76 15.06
CA THR A 37 -5.57 -15.77 14.41
C THR A 37 -5.67 -15.34 12.94
N TRP A 38 -6.67 -15.85 12.22
CA TRP A 38 -6.95 -15.45 10.85
C TRP A 38 -7.29 -13.96 10.76
N PHE A 39 -8.17 -13.46 11.64
CA PHE A 39 -8.56 -12.07 11.66
C PHE A 39 -7.35 -11.17 11.92
N THR A 40 -6.52 -11.48 12.92
CA THR A 40 -5.33 -10.68 13.24
C THR A 40 -4.28 -10.72 12.13
N ASN A 41 -3.99 -11.88 11.55
CA ASN A 41 -2.88 -12.02 10.61
C ASN A 41 -3.26 -11.70 9.15
N ILE A 42 -4.55 -11.75 8.82
CA ILE A 42 -5.04 -11.62 7.44
C ILE A 42 -6.01 -10.45 7.29
N TRP A 43 -7.04 -10.39 8.12
CA TRP A 43 -8.17 -9.48 7.89
C TRP A 43 -7.96 -8.08 8.46
N ASN A 44 -7.34 -7.95 9.64
CA ASN A 44 -7.06 -6.67 10.27
C ASN A 44 -5.82 -6.04 9.63
N LEU A 45 -6.01 -4.92 8.91
CA LEU A 45 -4.95 -4.26 8.16
C LEU A 45 -3.79 -3.77 9.04
N ASP A 46 -4.07 -3.36 10.28
CA ASP A 46 -3.06 -2.85 11.21
C ASP A 46 -2.09 -3.95 11.66
N THR A 47 -2.58 -5.18 11.79
CA THR A 47 -1.81 -6.33 12.29
C THR A 47 -1.48 -7.36 11.22
N ALA A 48 -2.04 -7.24 10.03
CA ALA A 48 -1.81 -8.18 8.94
C ALA A 48 -0.34 -8.22 8.53
N GLN A 49 0.12 -9.43 8.18
CA GLN A 49 1.50 -9.72 7.81
C GLN A 49 1.56 -10.68 6.62
N GLY A 50 2.64 -10.59 5.84
CA GLY A 50 2.90 -11.50 4.73
C GLY A 50 1.69 -11.67 3.79
N TYR A 51 1.19 -12.89 3.65
CA TYR A 51 0.07 -13.21 2.76
C TYR A 51 -1.19 -12.35 3.02
N GLY A 52 -1.46 -11.97 4.27
CA GLY A 52 -2.62 -11.14 4.61
C GLY A 52 -2.61 -9.79 3.89
N LEU A 53 -1.45 -9.12 3.91
CA LEU A 53 -1.25 -7.87 3.19
C LEU A 53 -1.30 -8.09 1.67
N ASP A 54 -0.87 -9.25 1.17
CA ASP A 54 -0.93 -9.55 -0.27
C ASP A 54 -2.37 -9.70 -0.77
N VAL A 55 -3.28 -10.22 0.07
CA VAL A 55 -4.71 -10.23 -0.22
C VAL A 55 -5.26 -8.81 -0.30
N TRP A 56 -4.94 -7.96 0.68
CA TRP A 56 -5.33 -6.55 0.67
C TRP A 56 -4.78 -5.78 -0.54
N GLY A 57 -3.51 -6.02 -0.89
CA GLY A 57 -2.88 -5.48 -2.09
C GLY A 57 -3.66 -5.80 -3.35
N ARG A 58 -4.07 -7.06 -3.54
CA ARG A 58 -4.91 -7.47 -4.67
C ARG A 58 -6.28 -6.80 -4.67
N ILE A 59 -6.89 -6.61 -3.49
CA ILE A 59 -8.19 -5.93 -3.37
C ILE A 59 -8.10 -4.47 -3.83
N VAL A 60 -7.04 -3.75 -3.42
CA VAL A 60 -6.89 -2.32 -3.78
C VAL A 60 -6.17 -2.11 -5.13
N GLY A 61 -5.59 -3.15 -5.70
CA GLY A 61 -4.91 -3.13 -7.00
C GLY A 61 -3.45 -2.68 -6.95
N VAL A 62 -2.70 -3.11 -5.93
CA VAL A 62 -1.24 -2.88 -5.83
C VAL A 62 -0.48 -4.16 -5.50
N GLU A 63 0.75 -4.24 -5.98
CA GLU A 63 1.64 -5.37 -5.76
C GLU A 63 2.75 -5.03 -4.76
N ARG A 64 3.23 -6.04 -4.02
CA ARG A 64 4.32 -5.90 -3.05
C ARG A 64 5.69 -5.76 -3.71
N VAL A 65 5.87 -6.41 -4.86
CA VAL A 65 7.14 -6.44 -5.58
C VAL A 65 7.09 -5.33 -6.61
N LEU A 66 7.96 -4.34 -6.46
CA LEU A 66 8.11 -3.24 -7.39
C LEU A 66 9.23 -3.56 -8.37
N THR A 67 9.02 -3.21 -9.64
CA THR A 67 10.09 -3.18 -10.64
C THR A 67 10.83 -1.86 -10.51
N LEU A 68 12.10 -1.94 -10.11
CA LEU A 68 13.00 -0.79 -10.05
C LEU A 68 13.81 -0.75 -11.35
N SER A 69 13.74 0.36 -12.07
CA SER A 69 14.76 0.74 -13.04
C SER A 69 16.00 1.19 -12.27
N THR A 70 17.06 0.38 -12.26
CA THR A 70 18.31 0.72 -11.56
C THR A 70 19.21 1.64 -12.36
N ASP A 71 18.94 1.77 -13.66
CA ASP A 71 19.78 2.49 -14.60
C ASP A 71 19.22 3.89 -14.84
N SER A 72 20.02 4.90 -14.53
CA SER A 72 19.79 6.28 -14.98
C SER A 72 20.47 6.50 -16.32
N PHE A 73 19.79 7.21 -17.22
CA PHE A 73 20.31 7.50 -18.54
C PHE A 73 20.44 9.00 -18.77
N PHE A 74 21.32 9.38 -19.67
CA PHE A 74 21.37 10.73 -20.18
C PHE A 74 20.03 11.08 -20.83
N GLY A 75 19.47 12.22 -20.44
CA GLY A 75 18.25 12.75 -21.03
C GLY A 75 18.10 14.24 -20.75
N PHE A 76 17.05 14.82 -21.32
CA PHE A 76 16.65 16.18 -21.01
C PHE A 76 15.72 16.16 -19.79
N ALA A 77 15.57 17.31 -19.12
CA ALA A 77 14.67 17.43 -17.98
C ALA A 77 13.22 17.22 -18.43
N GLU A 78 12.70 16.01 -18.24
CA GLU A 78 11.33 15.65 -18.58
C GLU A 78 10.43 15.66 -17.34
N PRO A 79 9.28 16.36 -17.37
CA PRO A 79 8.39 16.48 -16.21
C PRO A 79 7.74 15.18 -15.70
N GLN A 80 7.88 14.08 -16.44
CA GLN A 80 7.20 12.81 -16.19
C GLN A 80 8.17 11.67 -15.87
N ASP A 81 9.46 11.84 -16.15
CA ASP A 81 10.50 10.84 -15.91
C ASP A 81 11.59 11.38 -14.98
N LEU A 82 11.69 10.78 -13.79
CA LEU A 82 12.67 11.15 -12.77
C LEU A 82 13.99 10.36 -12.90
N THR A 83 14.10 9.44 -13.87
CA THR A 83 15.28 8.58 -14.05
C THR A 83 16.36 9.20 -14.96
N LEU A 84 16.02 10.27 -15.67
CA LEU A 84 16.90 10.96 -16.61
C LEU A 84 17.85 11.93 -15.91
N GLN A 85 19.10 11.96 -16.36
CA GLN A 85 20.17 12.80 -15.80
C GLN A 85 20.79 13.71 -16.87
N PRO A 86 21.30 14.90 -16.48
CA PRO A 86 21.85 15.88 -17.42
C PRO A 86 23.17 15.41 -18.05
N PHE A 87 23.71 16.24 -18.94
CA PHE A 87 25.01 15.98 -19.58
C PHE A 87 26.09 15.67 -18.54
N ASN A 88 26.94 14.69 -18.88
CA ASN A 88 28.08 14.27 -18.07
C ASN A 88 27.72 13.66 -16.70
N ALA A 89 26.48 13.19 -16.50
CA ALA A 89 26.04 12.53 -15.27
C ALA A 89 25.60 11.06 -15.44
N ALA A 90 25.23 10.64 -16.65
CA ALA A 90 24.78 9.28 -16.95
C ALA A 90 25.14 8.85 -18.39
N PRO A 91 25.24 7.53 -18.67
CA PRO A 91 25.48 7.02 -20.02
C PRO A 91 24.25 7.19 -20.94
N TRP A 92 24.47 7.14 -22.25
CA TRP A 92 23.38 7.08 -23.23
C TRP A 92 22.59 5.78 -23.09
N TYR A 93 21.29 5.82 -23.39
CA TYR A 93 20.44 4.63 -23.38
C TYR A 93 20.95 3.57 -24.37
N SER A 94 21.19 2.36 -23.88
CA SER A 94 21.79 1.26 -24.63
C SER A 94 20.77 0.34 -25.33
N GLY A 95 19.47 0.67 -25.25
CA GLY A 95 18.39 -0.15 -25.81
C GLY A 95 17.88 -1.26 -24.88
N THR A 96 18.56 -1.51 -23.75
CA THR A 96 18.14 -2.47 -22.72
C THR A 96 18.13 -1.79 -21.36
N GLN A 97 17.05 -1.94 -20.61
CA GLN A 97 16.95 -1.43 -19.24
C GLN A 97 17.07 -2.59 -18.25
N THR A 98 18.00 -2.48 -17.31
CA THR A 98 18.11 -3.46 -16.23
C THR A 98 17.03 -3.13 -15.19
N THR A 99 16.10 -4.05 -15.01
CA THR A 99 15.08 -3.96 -13.96
C THR A 99 15.43 -4.90 -12.82
N SER A 100 15.41 -4.41 -11.60
CA SER A 100 15.54 -5.22 -10.39
C SER A 100 14.19 -5.32 -9.68
N ASN A 101 13.89 -6.50 -9.14
CA ASN A 101 12.68 -6.69 -8.35
C ASN A 101 12.96 -6.34 -6.89
N TYR A 102 12.23 -5.37 -6.36
CA TYR A 102 12.33 -4.95 -4.97
C TYR A 102 11.07 -5.31 -4.21
N ARG A 103 11.20 -6.14 -3.18
CA ARG A 103 10.09 -6.55 -2.32
C ARG A 103 9.95 -5.59 -1.15
N LEU A 104 8.80 -4.92 -1.05
CA LEU A 104 8.49 -4.04 0.08
C LEU A 104 8.40 -4.81 1.40
N SER A 105 8.81 -4.15 2.49
CA SER A 105 8.54 -4.61 3.86
C SER A 105 7.04 -4.54 4.16
N ASP A 106 6.58 -5.28 5.16
CA ASP A 106 5.16 -5.29 5.55
C ASP A 106 4.66 -3.89 5.92
N ASP A 107 5.48 -3.09 6.59
CA ASP A 107 5.11 -1.72 6.97
C ASP A 107 5.02 -0.77 5.78
N ALA A 108 6.01 -0.81 4.88
CA ALA A 108 5.97 0.00 3.66
C ALA A 108 4.81 -0.42 2.74
N PHE A 109 4.52 -1.72 2.66
CA PHE A 109 3.43 -2.22 1.85
C PHE A 109 2.06 -1.87 2.46
N ARG A 110 1.92 -1.86 3.79
CA ARG A 110 0.70 -1.39 4.47
C ARG A 110 0.44 0.09 4.19
N GLN A 111 1.49 0.93 4.24
CA GLN A 111 1.38 2.35 3.86
C GLN A 111 0.92 2.49 2.40
N LEU A 112 1.47 1.69 1.49
CA LEU A 112 1.07 1.68 0.09
C LEU A 112 -0.40 1.29 -0.10
N ILE A 113 -0.85 0.23 0.58
CA ILE A 113 -2.24 -0.23 0.53
C ILE A 113 -3.18 0.87 1.05
N ASN A 114 -2.86 1.50 2.18
CA ASN A 114 -3.66 2.59 2.73
C ASN A 114 -3.76 3.77 1.76
N ALA A 115 -2.63 4.21 1.20
CA ALA A 115 -2.61 5.30 0.22
C ALA A 115 -3.40 4.94 -1.05
N LYS A 116 -3.30 3.69 -1.53
CA LYS A 116 -4.06 3.23 -2.69
C LYS A 116 -5.56 3.15 -2.40
N ALA A 117 -5.95 2.63 -1.24
CA ALA A 117 -7.34 2.57 -0.82
C ALA A 117 -7.95 3.98 -0.80
N LEU A 118 -7.25 4.95 -0.20
CA LEU A 118 -7.65 6.36 -0.20
C LEU A 118 -7.74 6.93 -1.62
N ALA A 119 -6.76 6.64 -2.49
CA ALA A 119 -6.76 7.08 -3.88
C ALA A 119 -7.92 6.48 -4.70
N ASN A 120 -8.41 5.29 -4.36
CA ASN A 120 -9.53 4.66 -5.05
C ASN A 120 -10.90 5.24 -4.63
N ILE A 121 -11.01 5.82 -3.43
CA ILE A 121 -12.26 6.39 -2.89
C ILE A 121 -12.29 7.93 -2.87
N THR A 122 -11.20 8.57 -3.29
CA THR A 122 -11.04 10.03 -3.23
C THR A 122 -11.99 10.76 -4.17
N ASP A 123 -12.38 11.97 -3.77
CA ASP A 123 -13.07 12.96 -4.60
C ASP A 123 -12.14 13.70 -5.58
N GLY A 124 -10.82 13.51 -5.47
CA GLY A 124 -9.82 14.13 -6.33
C GLY A 124 -9.53 15.60 -5.99
N SER A 125 -10.04 16.11 -4.87
CA SER A 125 -9.72 17.46 -4.41
C SER A 125 -8.25 17.57 -3.98
N ILE A 126 -7.66 18.77 -4.10
CA ILE A 126 -6.27 19.03 -3.71
C ILE A 126 -6.03 18.64 -2.23
N THR A 127 -6.99 18.89 -1.36
CA THR A 127 -6.94 18.50 0.06
C THR A 127 -6.85 17.00 0.24
N SER A 128 -7.68 16.23 -0.49
CA SER A 128 -7.65 14.77 -0.44
C SER A 128 -6.35 14.21 -1.01
N LEU A 129 -5.83 14.80 -2.09
CA LEU A 129 -4.56 14.38 -2.66
C LEU A 129 -3.38 14.64 -1.73
N ASN A 130 -3.37 15.79 -1.06
CA ASN A 130 -2.36 16.09 -0.05
C ASN A 130 -2.44 15.09 1.11
N ALA A 131 -3.63 14.67 1.55
CA ALA A 131 -3.78 13.65 2.57
C ALA A 131 -3.23 12.28 2.13
N ILE A 132 -3.42 11.89 0.86
CA ILE A 132 -2.84 10.66 0.29
C ILE A 132 -1.31 10.76 0.27
N LEU A 133 -0.76 11.89 -0.16
CA LEU A 133 0.69 12.11 -0.19
C LEU A 133 1.31 12.08 1.20
N MET A 134 0.66 12.70 2.18
CA MET A 134 1.09 12.64 3.58
C MET A 134 1.07 11.22 4.13
N THR A 135 0.14 10.38 3.70
CA THR A 135 0.08 8.96 4.09
C THR A 135 1.22 8.16 3.45
N LEU A 136 1.56 8.44 2.19
CA LEU A 136 2.55 7.68 1.43
C LEU A 136 4.00 8.07 1.76
N PHE A 137 4.26 9.35 2.04
CA PHE A 137 5.59 9.91 2.27
C PHE A 137 5.80 10.43 3.71
N ALA A 138 5.00 9.94 4.66
CA ALA A 138 5.09 10.33 6.06
C ALA A 138 6.54 10.28 6.58
N GLY A 139 7.04 11.40 7.10
CA GLY A 139 8.37 11.49 7.71
C GLY A 139 9.55 11.63 6.73
N GLN A 140 9.31 11.78 5.42
CA GLN A 140 10.38 11.89 4.41
C GLN A 140 10.61 13.33 3.90
N GLY A 141 9.68 14.24 4.18
CA GLY A 141 9.74 15.66 3.84
C GLY A 141 8.41 16.19 3.32
N ASP A 142 8.38 17.46 2.95
CA ASP A 142 7.14 18.10 2.48
C ASP A 142 6.80 17.68 1.04
N VAL A 143 5.55 17.28 0.83
CA VAL A 143 4.98 16.99 -0.49
C VAL A 143 3.61 17.60 -0.59
N TRP A 144 3.31 18.24 -1.72
CA TRP A 144 1.99 18.78 -1.99
C TRP A 144 1.65 18.77 -3.47
N VAL A 145 0.36 18.88 -3.75
CA VAL A 145 -0.19 19.12 -5.08
C VAL A 145 -0.46 20.60 -5.28
N ALA A 146 -0.05 21.12 -6.43
CA ALA A 146 -0.39 22.45 -6.90
C ALA A 146 -1.12 22.35 -8.25
N ASP A 147 -2.29 22.97 -8.34
CA ASP A 147 -2.98 23.21 -9.61
C ASP A 147 -2.60 24.61 -10.11
N THR A 148 -2.05 24.68 -11.32
CA THR A 148 -1.59 25.93 -11.93
C THR A 148 -2.63 26.56 -12.86
N GLY A 149 -3.85 26.00 -12.95
CA GLY A 149 -4.96 26.53 -13.76
C GLY A 149 -4.78 26.35 -15.28
N THR A 150 -3.73 25.67 -15.71
CA THR A 150 -3.35 25.47 -17.12
C THR A 150 -3.51 24.02 -17.57
N MET A 151 -4.59 23.36 -17.13
CA MET A 151 -4.80 21.91 -17.32
C MET A 151 -3.57 21.10 -16.90
N THR A 152 -2.92 21.53 -15.81
CA THR A 152 -1.67 20.94 -15.32
C THR A 152 -1.75 20.74 -13.82
N LEU A 153 -1.48 19.52 -13.37
CA LEU A 153 -1.39 19.14 -11.97
C LEU A 153 0.07 18.88 -11.62
N THR A 154 0.61 19.59 -10.65
CA THR A 154 2.01 19.47 -10.26
C THR A 154 2.14 18.85 -8.88
N TYR A 155 2.77 17.67 -8.80
CA TYR A 155 3.21 17.06 -7.56
C TYR A 155 4.61 17.61 -7.22
N THR A 156 4.71 18.38 -6.14
CA THR A 156 5.97 18.98 -5.72
C THR A 156 6.54 18.23 -4.51
N PHE A 157 7.78 17.78 -4.63
CA PHE A 157 8.53 17.10 -3.58
C PHE A 157 9.65 18.01 -3.08
N ASN A 158 9.67 18.29 -1.78
CA ASN A 158 10.73 19.06 -1.12
C ASN A 158 11.86 18.19 -0.56
N PHE A 159 12.00 16.98 -1.09
CA PHE A 159 13.07 16.04 -0.78
C PHE A 159 13.44 15.27 -2.04
N ALA A 160 14.64 14.69 -2.06
CA ALA A 160 15.09 13.81 -3.14
C ALA A 160 14.50 12.40 -2.94
N PRO A 161 13.60 11.91 -3.83
CA PRO A 161 13.00 10.59 -3.66
C PRO A 161 14.03 9.48 -3.90
N SER A 162 13.96 8.41 -3.12
CA SER A 162 14.75 7.19 -3.35
C SER A 162 14.27 6.43 -4.59
N ALA A 163 15.10 5.54 -5.15
CA ALA A 163 14.72 4.74 -6.33
C ALA A 163 13.40 3.94 -6.12
N VAL A 164 13.17 3.46 -4.90
CA VAL A 164 11.91 2.77 -4.52
C VAL A 164 10.72 3.74 -4.59
N GLN A 165 10.87 4.96 -4.07
CA GLN A 165 9.83 5.98 -4.11
C GLN A 165 9.56 6.47 -5.53
N VAL A 166 10.58 6.59 -6.37
CA VAL A 166 10.41 6.91 -7.80
C VAL A 166 9.58 5.83 -8.48
N SER A 167 9.89 4.55 -8.26
CA SER A 167 9.08 3.43 -8.77
C SER A 167 7.63 3.47 -8.24
N LEU A 168 7.43 3.82 -6.97
CA LEU A 168 6.08 4.03 -6.44
C LEU A 168 5.36 5.18 -7.15
N ILE A 169 6.00 6.33 -7.34
CA ILE A 169 5.42 7.51 -8.01
C ILE A 169 5.02 7.18 -9.45
N GLN A 170 5.86 6.43 -10.16
CA GLN A 170 5.70 6.15 -11.59
C GLN A 170 4.80 4.95 -11.89
N SER A 171 4.88 3.87 -11.10
CA SER A 171 4.31 2.56 -11.44
C SER A 171 3.22 2.06 -10.49
N SER A 172 3.09 2.60 -9.28
CA SER A 172 2.10 2.08 -8.30
C SER A 172 0.64 2.42 -8.61
N GLY A 173 0.40 3.42 -9.48
CA GLY A 173 -0.95 3.91 -9.77
C GLY A 173 -1.67 4.53 -8.56
N VAL A 174 -0.94 4.90 -7.49
CA VAL A 174 -1.49 5.57 -6.31
C VAL A 174 -1.73 7.05 -6.56
N LEU A 175 -0.84 7.70 -7.31
CA LEU A 175 -1.00 9.10 -7.65
C LEU A 175 -1.99 9.25 -8.80
N MET A 176 -3.05 10.04 -8.57
CA MET A 176 -4.10 10.22 -9.57
C MET A 176 -3.55 10.95 -10.80
N ARG A 177 -4.02 10.52 -11.97
CA ARG A 177 -3.77 11.20 -13.24
C ARG A 177 -5.11 11.58 -13.84
N PRO A 178 -5.61 12.81 -13.62
CA PRO A 178 -6.89 13.23 -14.16
C PRO A 178 -6.84 13.19 -15.70
N ALA A 179 -7.91 12.73 -16.32
CA ALA A 179 -7.99 12.68 -17.78
C ALA A 179 -7.94 14.10 -18.37
N GLY A 180 -7.13 14.29 -19.43
CA GLY A 180 -6.98 15.58 -20.10
C GLY A 180 -6.16 16.62 -19.32
N VAL A 181 -5.57 16.25 -18.17
CA VAL A 181 -4.70 17.11 -17.37
C VAL A 181 -3.28 16.57 -17.42
N ARG A 182 -2.31 17.45 -17.70
CA ARG A 182 -0.90 17.09 -17.70
C ARG A 182 -0.40 16.97 -16.26
N VAL A 183 0.16 15.82 -15.91
CA VAL A 183 0.80 15.63 -14.60
C VAL A 183 2.29 15.94 -14.71
N ILE A 184 2.80 16.72 -13.76
CA ILE A 184 4.21 17.10 -13.61
C ILE A 184 4.70 16.67 -12.23
N TYR A 185 5.88 16.06 -12.17
CA TYR A 185 6.59 15.81 -10.92
C TYR A 185 7.75 16.82 -10.81
N ALA A 186 7.70 17.67 -9.79
CA ALA A 186 8.70 18.69 -9.54
C ALA A 186 9.47 18.35 -8.26
N ILE A 187 10.77 18.03 -8.40
CA ILE A 187 11.68 17.85 -7.26
C ILE A 187 12.37 19.19 -7.02
N LYS A 188 12.19 19.77 -5.83
CA LYS A 188 12.91 21.00 -5.48
C LYS A 188 14.40 20.68 -5.26
N PRO A 189 15.32 21.45 -5.85
CA PRO A 189 16.74 21.31 -5.56
C PRO A 189 16.99 21.57 -4.07
N GLN A 190 17.71 20.66 -3.43
CA GLN A 190 18.17 20.83 -2.05
C GLN A 190 19.26 21.90 -2.07
N THR A 191 18.96 23.10 -1.55
CA THR A 191 19.95 24.14 -1.29
C THR A 191 20.73 23.84 -0.03
#